data_AF-A0A9E4YUB7-F1
#
_entry.id   AF-A0A9E4YUB7-F1
#
_cell.length_a   1.000
_cell.length_b   1.000
_cell.length_c   1.000
_cell.angle_alpha   90.00
_cell.angle_beta   90.00
_cell.angle_gamma   90.00
#
_symmetry.space_group_name_H-M   'P 1'
#
loop_
_entity.id
_entity.type
_entity.pdbx_description
1 polymer ?
#
loop_
_entity_poly.entity_id
_entity_poly.type
_entity_poly.pdbx_seq_one_letter_code
_entity_poly.pdbx_strand_id
1 'polypeptide(L)'
;PSNVKNGGSLTTDGTAIYALRGDGRKDFWRYSITDNEWDALNDTPGSVSKGGSLTSDGVRIYALRGNDKKEFWVFDPSEDSWTELPKTTKNVDAGGSLEYLNGTFYALRGGDKNDFWKY
;
A
#
# COMPACT_ATOMS: atom_id res chain seq x y z
N PRO A 1 -6.77 -3.93 -15.30
CA PRO A 1 -6.01 -4.64 -14.24
C PRO A 1 -5.35 -5.92 -14.78
N SER A 2 -4.45 -6.55 -14.01
CA SER A 2 -3.70 -7.76 -14.38
C SER A 2 -3.68 -8.79 -13.24
N ASN A 3 -3.03 -9.95 -13.46
CA ASN A 3 -2.87 -10.98 -12.45
C ASN A 3 -2.09 -10.44 -11.22
N VAL A 4 -2.63 -10.74 -10.03
CA VAL A 4 -2.12 -10.34 -8.72
C VAL A 4 -1.45 -11.54 -8.03
N LYS A 5 -0.35 -11.30 -7.31
CA LYS A 5 0.31 -12.32 -6.45
C LYS A 5 0.74 -11.72 -5.11
N ASN A 6 1.79 -12.27 -4.49
CA ASN A 6 2.34 -11.82 -3.21
C ASN A 6 2.52 -10.29 -3.18
N GLY A 7 1.98 -9.64 -2.15
CA GLY A 7 2.00 -8.17 -2.02
C GLY A 7 0.85 -7.45 -2.71
N GLY A 8 -0.09 -8.18 -3.31
CA GLY A 8 -1.37 -7.63 -3.70
C GLY A 8 -2.14 -7.16 -2.47
N SER A 9 -2.75 -5.98 -2.55
CA SER A 9 -3.50 -5.38 -1.45
C SER A 9 -4.58 -4.47 -2.00
N LEU A 10 -5.70 -4.39 -1.28
CA LEU A 10 -6.79 -3.45 -1.55
C LEU A 10 -6.97 -2.51 -0.37
N THR A 11 -7.43 -1.29 -0.64
CA THR A 11 -8.01 -0.38 0.35
C THR A 11 -9.08 0.49 -0.31
N THR A 12 -9.82 1.26 0.48
CA THR A 12 -10.78 2.25 -0.03
C THR A 12 -10.63 3.56 0.72
N ASP A 13 -10.88 4.68 0.04
CA ASP A 13 -11.08 5.99 0.65
C ASP A 13 -12.57 6.26 0.94
N GLY A 14 -13.45 5.29 0.68
CA GLY A 14 -14.91 5.40 0.77
C GLY A 14 -15.60 5.77 -0.56
N THR A 15 -14.84 6.18 -1.58
CA THR A 15 -15.38 6.56 -2.90
C THR A 15 -14.92 5.64 -4.03
N ALA A 16 -13.69 5.12 -3.92
CA ALA A 16 -13.09 4.20 -4.87
C ALA A 16 -12.33 3.08 -4.14
N ILE A 17 -11.99 2.03 -4.88
CA ILE A 17 -11.12 0.96 -4.38
C ILE A 17 -9.75 1.10 -5.05
N TYR A 18 -8.70 1.02 -4.26
CA TYR A 18 -7.31 1.11 -4.74
C TYR A 18 -6.62 -0.22 -4.59
N ALA A 19 -5.76 -0.56 -5.54
CA ALA A 19 -5.16 -1.88 -5.63
C ALA A 19 -3.67 -1.85 -5.95
N LEU A 20 -2.88 -2.49 -5.10
CA LEU A 20 -1.51 -2.91 -5.44
C LEU A 20 -1.56 -4.23 -6.20
N ARG A 21 -0.77 -4.34 -7.27
CA ARG A 21 -0.58 -5.62 -7.96
C ARG A 21 0.22 -6.65 -7.16
N GLY A 22 1.24 -6.18 -6.43
CA GLY A 22 2.29 -7.04 -5.91
C GLY A 22 3.13 -7.71 -7.01
N ASP A 23 3.54 -8.96 -6.80
CA ASP A 23 4.33 -9.78 -7.76
C ASP A 23 5.67 -9.16 -8.20
N GLY A 24 6.25 -8.29 -7.39
CA GLY A 24 7.47 -7.55 -7.76
C GLY A 24 7.22 -6.54 -8.88
N ARG A 25 5.99 -6.06 -9.05
CA ARG A 25 5.61 -5.04 -10.02
C ARG A 25 5.30 -3.71 -9.35
N LYS A 26 5.17 -2.67 -10.17
CA LYS A 26 4.88 -1.31 -9.72
C LYS A 26 3.43 -0.87 -9.96
N ASP A 27 2.68 -1.66 -10.74
CA ASP A 27 1.34 -1.31 -11.16
C ASP A 27 0.44 -1.00 -9.96
N PHE A 28 -0.26 0.12 -10.06
CA PHE A 28 -1.25 0.59 -9.11
C PHE A 28 -2.53 0.95 -9.86
N TRP A 29 -3.67 0.57 -9.30
CA TRP A 29 -4.96 0.74 -9.97
C TRP A 29 -6.00 1.33 -9.03
N ARG A 30 -7.00 1.98 -9.63
CA ARG A 30 -8.22 2.41 -8.96
C ARG A 30 -9.42 1.80 -9.67
N TYR A 31 -10.39 1.33 -8.91
CA TYR A 31 -11.69 0.93 -9.41
C TYR A 31 -12.71 2.01 -9.10
N SER A 32 -13.32 2.57 -10.16
CA SER A 32 -14.46 3.47 -10.06
C SER A 32 -15.72 2.66 -9.77
N ILE A 33 -16.35 2.90 -8.63
CA ILE A 33 -17.60 2.22 -8.25
C ILE A 33 -18.76 2.71 -9.12
N THR A 34 -18.75 3.99 -9.51
CA THR A 34 -19.80 4.59 -10.36
C THR A 34 -19.75 4.08 -11.78
N ASP A 35 -18.54 3.94 -12.34
CA ASP A 35 -18.36 3.59 -13.75
C ASP A 35 -18.15 2.08 -13.93
N ASN A 36 -17.95 1.34 -12.85
CA ASN A 36 -17.70 -0.11 -12.85
C ASN A 36 -16.47 -0.50 -13.67
N GLU A 37 -15.42 0.33 -13.62
CA GLU A 37 -14.21 0.17 -14.42
C GLU A 37 -12.93 0.36 -13.58
N TRP A 38 -11.85 -0.26 -14.05
CA TRP A 38 -10.52 -0.15 -13.45
C TRP A 38 -9.64 0.78 -14.27
N ASP A 39 -9.14 1.83 -13.62
CA ASP A 39 -8.16 2.77 -14.14
C ASP A 39 -6.74 2.37 -13.72
N ALA A 40 -5.78 2.57 -14.61
CA ALA A 40 -4.37 2.60 -14.24
C ALA A 40 -4.01 3.98 -13.68
N LEU A 41 -3.32 3.99 -12.55
CA LEU A 41 -2.79 5.18 -11.90
C LEU A 41 -1.27 5.22 -12.04
N ASN A 42 -0.65 6.31 -11.58
CA ASN A 42 0.79 6.37 -11.53
C ASN A 42 1.39 5.26 -10.67
N ASP A 43 2.41 4.62 -11.25
CA ASP A 43 3.11 3.48 -10.66
C ASP A 43 3.67 3.82 -9.28
N THR A 44 3.68 2.82 -8.40
CA THR A 44 4.37 2.93 -7.11
C THR A 44 5.86 3.24 -7.29
N PRO A 45 6.50 4.00 -6.37
CA PRO A 45 7.90 4.42 -6.54
C PRO A 45 8.88 3.25 -6.71
N GLY A 46 8.60 2.13 -6.05
CA GLY A 46 9.38 0.89 -6.13
C GLY A 46 8.48 -0.33 -6.31
N SER A 47 9.06 -1.42 -6.80
CA SER A 47 8.32 -2.68 -6.93
C SER A 47 7.85 -3.19 -5.57
N VAL A 48 6.58 -3.60 -5.54
CA VAL A 48 5.90 -4.18 -4.37
C VAL A 48 5.86 -5.70 -4.49
N SER A 49 6.12 -6.41 -3.39
CA SER A 49 6.00 -7.87 -3.30
C SER A 49 5.53 -8.26 -1.89
N LYS A 50 5.82 -9.46 -1.42
CA LYS A 50 5.47 -9.98 -0.08
C LYS A 50 5.59 -8.91 1.03
N GLY A 51 4.54 -8.75 1.83
CA GLY A 51 4.47 -7.70 2.87
C GLY A 51 4.08 -6.32 2.35
N GLY A 52 3.83 -6.17 1.05
CA GLY A 52 3.16 -5.00 0.49
C GLY A 52 1.73 -4.89 1.02
N SER A 53 1.34 -3.72 1.48
CA SER A 53 0.06 -3.50 2.14
C SER A 53 -0.41 -2.06 1.95
N LEU A 54 -1.72 -1.88 1.76
CA LEU A 54 -2.39 -0.59 1.68
C LEU A 54 -3.25 -0.32 2.92
N THR A 55 -3.37 0.95 3.28
CA THR A 55 -4.46 1.48 4.13
C THR A 55 -4.83 2.88 3.65
N SER A 56 -5.90 3.47 4.20
CA SER A 56 -6.32 4.83 3.90
C SER A 56 -6.74 5.55 5.18
N ASP A 57 -6.55 6.88 5.19
CA ASP A 57 -7.15 7.77 6.19
C ASP A 57 -8.50 8.36 5.74
N GLY A 58 -9.06 7.86 4.63
CA GLY A 58 -10.27 8.37 4.00
C GLY A 58 -10.02 9.48 2.97
N VAL A 59 -8.77 9.93 2.78
CA VAL A 59 -8.41 10.96 1.80
C VAL A 59 -7.22 10.51 0.95
N ARG A 60 -6.19 9.97 1.59
CA ARG A 60 -4.95 9.51 0.96
C ARG A 60 -4.78 8.02 1.13
N ILE A 61 -3.95 7.45 0.25
CA ILE A 61 -3.65 6.02 0.25
C ILE A 61 -2.22 5.82 0.72
N TYR A 62 -2.01 4.95 1.70
CA TYR A 62 -0.71 4.71 2.30
C TYR A 62 -0.25 3.30 1.99
N ALA A 63 1.03 3.14 1.65
CA ALA A 63 1.55 1.87 1.17
C ALA A 63 2.88 1.49 1.86
N LEU A 64 2.92 0.30 2.44
CA LEU A 64 4.19 -0.37 2.72
C LEU A 64 4.69 -1.05 1.45
N ARG A 65 5.98 -0.89 1.15
CA ARG A 65 6.60 -1.55 0.00
C ARG A 65 6.69 -3.09 0.16
N GLY A 66 6.95 -3.55 1.38
CA GLY A 66 7.33 -4.93 1.66
C GLY A 66 8.66 -5.34 1.01
N ASN A 67 8.83 -6.63 0.77
CA ASN A 67 9.99 -7.22 0.07
C ASN A 67 11.36 -6.94 0.73
N ASP A 68 11.41 -7.01 2.06
CA ASP A 68 12.60 -6.71 2.86
C ASP A 68 13.12 -5.27 2.62
N LYS A 69 12.18 -4.32 2.57
CA LYS A 69 12.43 -2.87 2.41
C LYS A 69 11.79 -2.07 3.55
N LYS A 70 12.24 -0.83 3.71
CA LYS A 70 11.75 0.10 4.76
C LYS A 70 10.84 1.20 4.23
N GLU A 71 10.71 1.26 2.91
CA GLU A 71 9.99 2.32 2.23
C GLU A 71 8.50 2.30 2.59
N PHE A 72 8.03 3.49 2.95
CA PHE A 72 6.66 3.80 3.28
C PHE A 72 6.24 5.00 2.44
N TRP A 73 5.10 4.91 1.79
CA TRP A 73 4.66 5.90 0.82
C TRP A 73 3.24 6.38 1.10
N VAL A 74 2.95 7.59 0.64
CA VAL A 74 1.60 8.13 0.54
C VAL A 74 1.32 8.49 -0.91
N PHE A 75 0.12 8.17 -1.36
CA PHE A 75 -0.43 8.55 -2.65
C PHE A 75 -1.52 9.59 -2.43
N ASP A 76 -1.47 10.67 -3.20
CA ASP A 76 -2.50 11.69 -3.27
C ASP A 76 -3.38 11.44 -4.52
N PRO A 77 -4.64 10.99 -4.36
CA PRO A 77 -5.51 10.72 -5.48
C PRO A 77 -5.87 11.95 -6.32
N SER A 78 -5.76 13.16 -5.76
CA SER A 78 -6.07 14.41 -6.47
C SER A 78 -4.97 14.84 -7.45
N GLU A 79 -3.74 14.43 -7.16
CA GLU A 79 -2.56 14.72 -7.97
C GLU A 79 -2.07 13.51 -8.78
N ASP A 80 -2.63 12.33 -8.52
CA ASP A 80 -2.12 11.04 -9.02
C ASP A 80 -0.62 10.88 -8.71
N SER A 81 -0.19 11.24 -7.50
CA SER A 81 1.24 11.36 -7.17
C SER A 81 1.60 10.57 -5.92
N TRP A 82 2.80 9.97 -5.92
CA TRP A 82 3.38 9.29 -4.77
C TRP A 82 4.46 10.15 -4.11
N THR A 83 4.46 10.17 -2.78
CA THR A 83 5.50 10.79 -1.95
C THR A 83 6.07 9.77 -0.97
N GLU A 84 7.39 9.78 -0.79
CA GLU A 84 8.05 8.97 0.25
C GLU A 84 7.89 9.61 1.63
N LEU A 85 7.38 8.83 2.58
CA LEU A 85 7.28 9.18 3.98
C LEU A 85 8.54 8.74 4.74
N PRO A 86 8.73 9.21 5.99
CA PRO A 86 9.75 8.63 6.86
C PRO A 86 9.65 7.10 6.90
N LYS A 87 10.79 6.45 6.65
CA LYS A 87 10.89 4.98 6.54
C LYS A 87 10.50 4.27 7.82
N THR A 88 10.04 3.03 7.69
CA THR A 88 9.82 2.17 8.85
C THR A 88 11.12 1.91 9.61
N THR A 89 11.01 1.59 10.89
CA THR A 89 12.19 1.36 11.75
C THR A 89 13.03 0.16 11.29
N LYS A 90 12.38 -0.92 10.83
CA LYS A 90 13.03 -2.11 10.26
C LYS A 90 12.38 -2.50 8.93
N ASN A 91 12.99 -3.44 8.23
CA ASN A 91 12.48 -3.95 6.95
C ASN A 91 11.17 -4.73 7.17
N VAL A 92 10.20 -4.49 6.30
CA VAL A 92 8.92 -5.22 6.23
C VAL A 92 9.06 -6.39 5.26
N ASP A 93 8.66 -7.59 5.68
CA ASP A 93 8.72 -8.82 4.89
C ASP A 93 7.33 -9.50 4.83
N ALA A 94 7.25 -10.74 4.33
CA ALA A 94 6.02 -11.52 4.25
C ALA A 94 5.23 -11.52 5.57
N GLY A 95 3.92 -11.29 5.47
CA GLY A 95 3.04 -11.10 6.64
C GLY A 95 3.07 -9.68 7.21
N GLY A 96 3.86 -8.77 6.62
CA GLY A 96 3.77 -7.35 6.90
C GLY A 96 2.39 -6.80 6.53
N SER A 97 1.83 -5.96 7.39
CA SER A 97 0.52 -5.35 7.22
C SER A 97 0.49 -3.94 7.79
N LEU A 98 -0.41 -3.12 7.28
CA LEU A 98 -0.59 -1.73 7.67
C LEU A 98 -2.07 -1.44 7.91
N GLU A 99 -2.39 -0.77 9.00
CA GLU A 99 -3.73 -0.31 9.33
C GLU A 99 -3.69 1.13 9.85
N TYR A 100 -4.63 1.97 9.38
CA TYR A 100 -4.83 3.31 9.92
C TYR A 100 -6.04 3.33 10.84
N LEU A 101 -5.88 3.87 12.04
CA LEU A 101 -6.97 4.06 12.98
C LEU A 101 -6.77 5.35 13.76
N ASN A 102 -7.72 6.28 13.63
CA ASN A 102 -7.82 7.52 14.42
C ASN A 102 -6.52 8.34 14.43
N GLY A 103 -5.96 8.64 13.25
CA GLY A 103 -4.75 9.47 13.15
C GLY A 103 -3.44 8.73 13.40
N THR A 104 -3.47 7.40 13.51
CA THR A 104 -2.29 6.58 13.81
C THR A 104 -2.18 5.43 12.84
N PHE A 105 -0.97 5.13 12.38
CA PHE A 105 -0.66 3.92 11.63
C PHE A 105 -0.14 2.82 12.55
N TYR A 106 -0.70 1.63 12.41
CA TYR A 106 -0.26 0.41 13.08
C TYR A 106 0.28 -0.55 12.04
N ALA A 107 1.48 -1.09 12.27
CA ALA A 107 2.13 -1.97 11.32
C ALA A 107 2.68 -3.23 11.97
N LEU A 108 2.44 -4.37 11.33
CA LEU A 108 3.18 -5.60 11.59
C LEU A 108 4.36 -5.67 10.64
N ARG A 109 5.52 -6.06 11.16
CA ARG A 109 6.73 -6.20 10.35
C ARG A 109 6.70 -7.40 9.41
N GLY A 110 6.09 -8.50 9.85
CA GLY A 110 6.21 -9.80 9.18
C GLY A 110 7.59 -10.45 9.32
N GLY A 111 7.84 -11.49 8.53
CA GLY A 111 9.12 -12.22 8.47
C GLY A 111 9.44 -13.04 9.71
N ASP A 112 8.42 -13.68 10.31
CA ASP A 112 8.52 -14.44 11.56
C ASP A 112 9.10 -13.63 12.73
N LYS A 113 8.74 -12.34 12.77
CA LYS A 113 9.07 -11.42 13.87
C LYS A 113 7.82 -11.01 14.63
N ASN A 114 8.01 -10.65 15.89
CA ASN A 114 6.96 -10.15 16.78
C ASN A 114 6.96 -8.60 16.88
N ASP A 115 7.63 -7.93 15.94
CA ASP A 115 7.70 -6.47 15.90
C ASP A 115 6.32 -5.90 15.49
N PHE A 116 5.76 -5.06 16.36
CA PHE A 116 4.57 -4.23 16.14
C PHE A 116 4.95 -2.76 16.28
N TRP A 117 4.56 -1.93 15.32
CA TRP A 117 4.90 -0.51 15.28
C TRP A 117 3.67 0.38 15.30
N LYS A 118 3.85 1.57 15.88
CA LYS A 118 2.88 2.66 15.90
C LYS A 118 3.58 3.92 15.38
N TYR A 119 2.99 4.59 14.39
CA TYR A 119 3.45 5.87 13.85
C TYR A 119 2.33 6.91 13.93
#